data_AF-A0AAV5K5H6-F1
#
_entry.id   AF-A0AAV5K5H6-F1
#
_cell.length_a   1.000
_cell.length_b   1.000
_cell.length_c   1.000
_cell.angle_alpha   90.00
_cell.angle_beta   90.00
_cell.angle_gamma   90.00
#
_symmetry.space_group_name_H-M   'P 1'
#
loop_
_entity.id
_entity.type
_entity.pdbx_description
1 polymer ?
#
loop_
_entity_poly.entity_id
_entity_poly.type
_entity_poly.pdbx_seq_one_letter_code
_entity_poly.pdbx_strand_id
1 'polypeptide(L)'
;MSLLSTGWIQVGVRRSISDHCALILNSRNTYWGPKRFRAIDAWHQHPDFHGFVEDRWREMQIEGWAGYKCQQKLKLLKEDLKRWNKGAFGNVEAQVDKLSKQIEMLDKKSEEVELNEIELTIRRECFQEM
;
A
#
# COMPACT_ATOMS: atom_id res chain seq x y z
N MET A 1 -12.27 -13.02 41.59
CA MET A 1 -11.58 -11.73 41.47
C MET A 1 -10.71 -11.78 40.22
N SER A 2 -11.00 -10.92 39.25
CA SER A 2 -10.38 -10.86 37.92
C SER A 2 -9.03 -10.13 37.94
N LEU A 3 -8.05 -10.59 37.16
CA LEU A 3 -7.11 -9.70 36.50
C LEU A 3 -6.91 -10.16 35.04
N LEU A 4 -7.27 -9.26 34.13
CA LEU A 4 -7.39 -9.46 32.69
C LEU A 4 -6.01 -9.43 32.03
N SER A 5 -5.85 -10.33 31.06
CA SER A 5 -4.78 -10.42 30.07
C SER A 5 -4.39 -9.05 29.48
N THR A 6 -3.13 -8.65 29.66
CA THR A 6 -2.54 -7.46 29.00
C THR A 6 -2.17 -7.80 27.55
N GLY A 7 -3.14 -7.66 26.65
CA GLY A 7 -3.03 -7.99 25.22
C GLY A 7 -2.33 -6.92 24.38
N TRP A 8 -1.00 -6.87 24.45
CA TRP A 8 -0.16 -6.09 23.53
C TRP A 8 0.55 -7.02 22.55
N ILE A 9 0.49 -6.70 21.26
CA ILE A 9 1.30 -7.38 20.24
C ILE A 9 2.32 -6.36 19.73
N GLN A 10 3.59 -6.68 19.92
CA GLN A 10 4.71 -5.96 19.33
C GLN A 10 5.10 -6.67 18.03
N VAL A 11 5.08 -5.94 16.92
CA VAL A 11 5.57 -6.43 15.64
C VAL A 11 6.73 -5.55 15.20
N GLY A 12 7.90 -6.16 14.98
CA GLY A 12 9.01 -5.49 14.29
C GLY A 12 8.69 -5.38 12.80
N VAL A 13 8.71 -4.16 12.27
CA VAL A 13 8.59 -3.92 10.83
C VAL A 13 9.95 -4.20 10.19
N ARG A 14 9.98 -4.72 8.96
CA ARG A 14 11.24 -4.89 8.22
C ARG A 14 11.95 -3.53 8.11
N ARG A 15 13.29 -3.52 8.23
CA ARG A 15 14.10 -2.31 7.96
C ARG A 15 13.73 -1.79 6.57
N SER A 16 13.31 -0.52 6.49
CA SER A 16 13.03 0.17 5.22
C SER A 16 14.19 1.11 4.90
N ILE A 17 13.94 2.30 4.35
CA ILE A 17 14.95 3.33 4.04
C ILE A 17 15.70 3.91 5.26
N SER A 18 15.30 3.56 6.48
CA SER A 18 15.97 3.99 7.72
C SER A 18 16.80 2.86 8.32
N ASP A 19 17.96 3.22 8.86
CA ASP A 19 18.80 2.40 9.73
C ASP A 19 18.10 1.98 11.03
N HIS A 20 16.95 2.58 11.34
CA HIS A 20 16.10 2.22 12.48
C HIS A 20 14.95 1.29 12.07
N CYS A 21 14.77 0.21 12.84
CA CYS A 21 13.66 -0.74 12.68
C CYS A 21 12.43 -0.22 13.43
N ALA A 22 11.35 0.13 12.73
CA ALA A 22 10.14 0.62 13.39
C ALA A 22 9.45 -0.50 14.19
N LEU A 23 9.07 -0.22 15.44
CA LEU A 23 8.29 -1.11 16.28
C LEU A 23 6.82 -0.67 16.27
N ILE A 24 5.92 -1.52 15.77
CA ILE A 24 4.49 -1.28 15.84
C ILE A 24 3.96 -1.93 17.12
N LEU A 25 3.42 -1.09 18.01
CA LEU A 25 2.66 -1.51 19.18
C LEU A 25 1.18 -1.45 18.82
N ASN A 26 0.53 -2.61 18.72
CA ASN A 26 -0.88 -2.70 18.40
C ASN A 26 -1.70 -3.03 19.66
N SER A 27 -2.57 -2.11 20.07
CA SER A 27 -3.59 -2.39 21.08
C SER A 27 -4.77 -3.11 20.42
N ARG A 28 -5.30 -4.15 21.07
CA ARG A 28 -6.22 -5.14 20.47
C ARG A 28 -7.58 -4.63 19.99
N ASN A 29 -7.78 -3.34 19.76
CA ASN A 29 -9.05 -2.82 19.25
C ASN A 29 -8.88 -1.59 18.35
N THR A 30 -8.75 -1.82 17.05
CA THR A 30 -8.75 -0.77 16.01
C THR A 30 -9.79 -1.03 14.92
N TYR A 31 -10.90 -1.69 15.25
CA TYR A 31 -12.00 -1.88 14.30
C TYR A 31 -12.89 -0.63 14.25
N TRP A 32 -12.40 0.44 13.61
CA TRP A 32 -13.09 1.73 13.38
C TRP A 32 -14.28 1.63 12.38
N GLY A 33 -14.84 0.44 12.18
CA GLY A 33 -15.87 0.17 11.18
C GLY A 33 -15.32 0.03 9.75
N PRO A 34 -16.20 -0.07 8.74
CA PRO A 34 -15.81 -0.26 7.35
C PRO A 34 -14.88 0.86 6.88
N LYS A 35 -13.71 0.49 6.36
CA LYS A 35 -12.76 1.44 5.78
C LYS A 35 -13.45 2.23 4.67
N ARG A 36 -13.45 3.56 4.83
CA ARG A 36 -13.91 4.52 3.82
C ARG A 36 -13.19 4.30 2.49
N PHE A 37 -13.80 4.75 1.39
CA PHE A 37 -13.13 4.85 0.10
C PHE A 37 -11.81 5.60 0.27
N ARG A 38 -10.72 5.03 -0.26
CA ARG A 38 -9.38 5.64 -0.24
C ARG A 38 -8.95 5.87 -1.68
N ALA A 39 -8.47 7.08 -1.95
CA ALA A 39 -7.71 7.37 -3.16
C ALA A 39 -6.21 7.18 -2.87
N ILE A 40 -5.44 6.88 -3.91
CA ILE A 40 -3.98 6.81 -3.85
C ILE A 40 -3.43 8.07 -4.50
N ASP A 41 -2.44 8.72 -3.89
CA ASP A 41 -1.87 9.97 -4.43
C ASP A 41 -1.24 9.76 -5.81
N ALA A 42 -0.63 8.60 -6.04
CA ALA A 42 -0.08 8.19 -7.34
C ALA A 42 -1.13 8.25 -8.46
N TRP A 43 -2.41 8.01 -8.15
CA TRP A 43 -3.47 8.12 -9.17
C TRP A 43 -3.57 9.54 -9.70
N HIS A 44 -3.49 10.56 -8.85
CA HIS A 44 -3.60 11.96 -9.25
C HIS A 44 -2.44 12.43 -10.12
N GLN A 45 -1.31 11.74 -10.07
CA GLN A 45 -0.13 12.03 -10.90
C GLN A 45 -0.22 11.38 -12.29
N HIS A 46 -1.12 10.40 -12.47
CA HIS A 46 -1.31 9.75 -13.77
C HIS A 46 -2.14 10.65 -14.70
N PRO A 47 -1.68 10.96 -15.92
CA PRO A 47 -2.36 11.89 -16.83
C PRO A 47 -3.83 11.54 -17.10
N ASP A 48 -4.11 10.24 -17.27
CA ASP A 48 -5.45 9.76 -17.62
C ASP A 48 -6.41 9.61 -16.44
N PHE A 49 -5.96 9.79 -15.19
CA PHE A 49 -6.78 9.47 -14.02
C PHE A 49 -8.06 10.30 -13.95
N HIS A 50 -7.96 11.62 -14.16
CA HIS A 50 -9.11 12.50 -14.06
C HIS A 50 -10.16 12.17 -15.14
N GLY A 51 -9.72 12.01 -16.40
CA GLY A 51 -10.59 11.63 -17.50
C GLY A 51 -11.28 10.28 -17.25
N PHE A 52 -10.50 9.28 -16.81
CA PHE A 52 -11.05 7.97 -16.47
C PHE A 52 -12.16 8.03 -15.41
N VAL A 53 -11.95 8.80 -14.34
CA VAL A 53 -12.96 8.93 -13.27
C VAL A 53 -14.20 9.66 -13.77
N GLU A 54 -14.03 10.75 -14.54
CA GLU A 54 -15.14 11.52 -15.07
C GLU A 54 -16.00 10.69 -16.02
N ASP A 55 -15.37 9.98 -16.96
CA ASP A 55 -16.06 9.14 -17.94
C ASP A 55 -16.89 8.06 -17.25
N ARG A 56 -16.26 7.30 -16.33
CA ARG A 56 -16.95 6.26 -15.56
C ARG A 56 -18.07 6.84 -14.72
N TRP A 57 -17.87 7.99 -14.10
CA TRP A 57 -18.91 8.62 -13.29
C TRP A 57 -20.13 9.04 -14.11
N ARG A 58 -19.93 9.55 -15.33
CA ARG A 58 -21.01 9.96 -16.25
C ARG A 58 -21.75 8.76 -16.85
N GLU A 59 -21.04 7.69 -17.19
CA GLU A 59 -21.62 6.46 -17.75
C GLU A 59 -22.56 5.75 -16.76
N MET A 60 -22.30 5.82 -15.45
CA MET A 60 -23.11 5.17 -14.43
C MET A 60 -24.53 5.76 -14.34
N GLN A 61 -25.52 5.00 -14.80
CA GLN A 61 -26.95 5.28 -14.61
C GLN A 61 -27.48 4.43 -13.46
N ILE A 62 -27.89 5.10 -12.38
CA ILE A 62 -28.38 4.45 -11.16
C ILE A 62 -29.67 5.13 -10.74
N GLU A 63 -30.71 4.35 -10.49
CA GLU A 63 -32.01 4.82 -10.05
C GLU A 63 -32.12 4.85 -8.52
N GLY A 64 -33.04 5.67 -8.01
CA GLY A 64 -33.28 5.83 -6.57
C GLY A 64 -32.94 7.23 -6.03
N TRP A 65 -33.05 7.37 -4.70
CA TRP A 65 -32.80 8.65 -4.02
C TRP A 65 -31.31 9.04 -4.06
N ALA A 66 -31.02 10.33 -3.89
CA ALA A 66 -29.70 10.91 -4.17
C ALA A 66 -28.52 10.22 -3.46
N GLY A 67 -28.66 9.88 -2.18
CA GLY A 67 -27.57 9.22 -1.44
C GLY A 67 -27.40 7.75 -1.81
N TYR A 68 -28.47 7.05 -2.19
CA TYR A 68 -28.34 5.70 -2.76
C TYR A 68 -27.57 5.74 -4.08
N LYS A 69 -27.91 6.67 -4.98
CA LYS A 69 -27.17 6.87 -6.24
C LYS A 69 -25.70 7.16 -5.98
N CYS A 70 -25.39 8.09 -5.07
CA CYS A 70 -24.01 8.42 -4.70
C CYS A 70 -23.26 7.19 -4.14
N GLN A 71 -23.86 6.47 -3.20
CA GLN A 71 -23.27 5.28 -2.59
C GLN A 71 -22.96 4.20 -3.64
N GLN A 72 -23.90 3.92 -4.55
CA GLN A 72 -23.69 2.91 -5.59
C GLN A 72 -22.65 3.36 -6.62
N LYS A 73 -22.64 4.64 -7.02
CA LYS A 73 -21.59 5.17 -7.90
C LYS A 73 -20.20 5.02 -7.30
N LEU A 74 -20.02 5.38 -6.02
CA LEU A 74 -18.75 5.20 -5.31
C LEU A 74 -18.35 3.72 -5.21
N LYS A 75 -19.32 2.82 -5.04
CA LYS A 75 -19.07 1.37 -4.99
C LYS A 75 -18.58 0.83 -6.34
N LEU A 76 -19.21 1.23 -7.44
CA LEU A 76 -18.82 0.84 -8.79
C LEU A 76 -17.47 1.45 -9.17
N LEU A 77 -17.30 2.75 -8.93
CA LEU A 77 -16.06 3.48 -9.20
C LEU A 77 -14.86 2.85 -8.49
N LYS A 78 -15.06 2.35 -7.26
CA LYS A 78 -14.01 1.61 -6.53
C LYS A 78 -13.53 0.37 -7.29
N GLU A 79 -14.44 -0.40 -7.89
CA GLU A 79 -14.06 -1.61 -8.63
C GLU A 79 -13.41 -1.26 -9.98
N ASP A 80 -13.90 -0.22 -10.64
CA ASP A 80 -13.27 0.31 -11.87
C ASP A 80 -11.85 0.80 -11.60
N LEU A 81 -11.65 1.55 -10.52
CA LEU A 81 -10.33 2.04 -10.11
C LEU A 81 -9.38 0.92 -9.73
N LYS A 82 -9.84 -0.15 -9.09
CA LYS A 82 -8.98 -1.33 -8.83
C LYS A 82 -8.48 -1.95 -10.13
N ARG A 83 -9.36 -2.09 -11.13
CA ARG A 83 -9.00 -2.66 -12.43
C ARG A 83 -8.05 -1.75 -13.18
N TRP A 84 -8.37 -0.46 -13.24
CA TRP A 84 -7.54 0.56 -13.86
C TRP A 84 -6.16 0.64 -13.19
N ASN A 85 -6.10 0.65 -11.86
CA ASN A 85 -4.84 0.67 -11.10
C ASN A 85 -3.93 -0.51 -11.48
N LYS A 86 -4.48 -1.71 -11.62
CA LYS A 86 -3.70 -2.88 -12.05
C LYS A 86 -3.19 -2.76 -13.48
N GLY A 87 -3.94 -2.10 -14.37
CA GLY A 87 -3.51 -1.84 -15.75
C GLY A 87 -2.47 -0.73 -15.85
N ALA A 88 -2.67 0.37 -15.13
CA ALA A 88 -1.82 1.56 -15.19
C ALA A 88 -0.50 1.38 -14.42
N PHE A 89 -0.54 0.75 -13.25
CA PHE A 89 0.63 0.63 -12.35
C PHE A 89 1.12 -0.82 -12.18
N GLY A 90 0.46 -1.81 -12.79
CA GLY A 90 0.80 -3.21 -12.62
C GLY A 90 0.57 -3.71 -11.18
N ASN A 91 1.42 -4.64 -10.73
CA ASN A 91 1.41 -5.13 -9.36
C ASN A 91 2.49 -4.45 -8.52
N VAL A 92 2.20 -3.21 -8.11
CA VAL A 92 3.11 -2.41 -7.27
C VAL A 92 3.48 -3.15 -5.98
N GLU A 93 2.54 -3.85 -5.34
CA GLU A 93 2.81 -4.63 -4.13
C GLU A 93 3.85 -5.73 -4.40
N ALA A 94 3.75 -6.45 -5.52
CA ALA A 94 4.74 -7.46 -5.87
C ALA A 94 6.11 -6.86 -6.22
N GLN A 95 6.15 -5.66 -6.81
CA GLN A 95 7.39 -4.97 -7.10
C GLN A 95 8.08 -4.51 -5.79
N VAL A 96 7.33 -3.90 -4.88
CA VAL A 96 7.83 -3.51 -3.54
C VAL A 96 8.31 -4.72 -2.76
N ASP A 97 7.57 -5.84 -2.79
CA ASP A 97 7.98 -7.10 -2.15
C ASP A 97 9.28 -7.66 -2.74
N LYS A 98 9.43 -7.60 -4.07
CA LYS A 98 10.63 -8.05 -4.76
C LYS A 98 11.85 -7.22 -4.36
N LEU A 99 11.74 -5.88 -4.41
CA LEU A 99 12.79 -4.95 -4.02
C LEU A 99 13.15 -5.12 -2.54
N SER A 100 12.14 -5.24 -1.66
CA SER A 100 12.34 -5.46 -0.23
C SER A 100 13.10 -6.76 0.07
N LYS A 101 12.81 -7.85 -0.66
CA LYS A 101 13.54 -9.12 -0.50
C LYS A 101 14.98 -9.03 -0.99
N GLN A 102 15.23 -8.28 -2.07
CA GLN A 102 16.60 -8.06 -2.57
C GLN A 102 17.42 -7.25 -1.57
N ILE A 103 16.84 -6.19 -1.00
CA ILE A 103 17.47 -5.39 0.07
C ILE A 103 17.77 -6.27 1.29
N GLU A 104 16.79 -7.06 1.76
CA GLU A 104 17.00 -7.95 2.91
C GLU A 104 18.13 -8.96 2.68
N MET A 105 18.22 -9.52 1.48
CA MET A 105 19.28 -10.45 1.12
C MET A 105 20.66 -9.80 1.19
N LEU A 106 20.78 -8.57 0.67
CA LEU A 106 22.03 -7.80 0.69
C LEU A 106 22.40 -7.34 2.10
N ASP A 107 21.42 -6.94 2.90
CA ASP A 107 21.63 -6.57 4.31
C ASP A 107 22.14 -7.77 5.12
N LYS A 108 21.53 -8.95 5.00
CA LYS A 108 22.01 -10.17 5.66
C LYS A 108 23.42 -10.53 5.22
N LYS A 109 23.70 -10.45 3.93
CA LYS A 109 25.05 -10.70 3.41
C LYS A 109 26.06 -9.73 4.03
N SER A 110 25.71 -8.45 4.17
CA SER A 110 26.59 -7.42 4.76
C SER A 110 26.91 -7.63 6.24
N GLU A 111 26.07 -8.37 6.98
CA GLU A 111 26.32 -8.74 8.37
C GLU A 111 27.38 -9.84 8.50
N GLU A 112 27.56 -10.66 7.46
CA GLU A 112 28.53 -11.76 7.43
C GLU A 112 29.84 -11.35 6.73
N VAL A 113 29.73 -10.63 5.61
CA VAL A 113 30.84 -10.31 4.70
C VAL A 113 30.65 -8.92 4.10
N GLU A 114 31.74 -8.19 3.88
CA GLU A 114 31.70 -6.90 3.20
C GLU A 114 31.15 -7.04 1.77
N LEU A 115 30.19 -6.16 1.41
CA LEU A 115 29.59 -6.14 0.08
C LEU A 115 30.56 -5.54 -0.95
N ASN A 116 30.56 -6.08 -2.16
CA ASN A 116 31.33 -5.47 -3.25
C ASN A 116 30.63 -4.23 -3.83
N GLU A 117 31.34 -3.46 -4.66
CA GLU A 117 30.83 -2.20 -5.22
C GLU A 117 29.54 -2.39 -6.05
N ILE A 118 29.41 -3.52 -6.75
CA ILE A 118 28.23 -3.85 -7.55
C ILE A 118 27.03 -4.08 -6.64
N GLU A 119 27.19 -4.87 -5.58
CA GLU A 119 26.16 -5.18 -4.59
C GLU A 119 25.71 -3.95 -3.80
N LEU A 120 26.65 -3.05 -3.48
CA LEU A 120 26.34 -1.76 -2.88
C LEU A 120 25.54 -0.84 -3.81
N THR A 121 25.79 -0.93 -5.11
CA THR A 121 25.09 -0.16 -6.13
C THR A 121 23.68 -0.70 -6.31
N ILE A 122 23.52 -2.02 -6.46
CA ILE A 122 22.21 -2.68 -6.54
C ILE A 122 21.37 -2.36 -5.30
N ARG A 123 21.97 -2.42 -4.09
CA ARG A 123 21.27 -2.07 -2.85
C ARG A 123 20.73 -0.63 -2.91
N ARG A 124 21.53 0.34 -3.36
CA ARG A 124 21.11 1.75 -3.50
C ARG A 124 20.01 1.93 -4.54
N GLU A 125 20.13 1.31 -5.70
CA GLU A 125 19.13 1.37 -6.76
C GLU A 125 17.79 0.78 -6.29
N CYS A 126 17.82 -0.38 -5.60
CA CYS A 126 16.62 -0.96 -5.01
C CYS A 126 15.94 -0.03 -3.99
N PHE A 127 16.72 0.77 -3.24
CA PHE A 127 16.16 1.77 -2.33
C PHE A 127 15.58 3.00 -3.05
N GLN A 128 16.11 3.37 -4.22
CA GLN A 128 15.60 4.48 -5.03
C GLN A 128 14.32 4.11 -5.81
N GLU A 129 14.16 2.83 -6.15
CA GLU A 129 12.99 2.32 -6.87
C GLU A 129 11.80 1.94 -5.97
N MET A 130 11.98 1.91 -4.65
CA MET A 130 10.88 1.75 -3.68
C MET A 130 10.04 3.01 -3.54
#